data_AF-A0A5C7MIZ9-F1
#
_entry.id   AF-A0A5C7MIZ9-F1
#
_cell.length_a   1.000
_cell.length_b   1.000
_cell.length_c   1.000
_cell.angle_alpha   90.00
_cell.angle_beta   90.00
_cell.angle_gamma   90.00
#
_symmetry.space_group_name_H-M   'P 1'
#
loop_
_entity.id
_entity.type
_entity.pdbx_description
1 polymer ?
#
loop_
_entity_poly.entity_id
_entity_poly.type
_entity_poly.pdbx_seq_one_letter_code
_entity_poly.pdbx_strand_id
1 'polypeptide(L)'
;MSTDLDATFAEAVYTAGFRARCHLGDLPVAFSDSTHIAAPDPVLCHADEHPEQFAALMDSWNRCLNAASVIQSRHDADMEKGGIIAAVAGEGRDGSMRALTAAWKGMYDNYIAATLDSQRKPWDCLFCGEPVDPEQWGGNYVDADRCPNCYCILWMNRDETDWTNEWEETR
;
A
#
# COMPACT_ATOMS: atom_id res chain seq x y z
N MET A 1 -31.02 5.79 -2.34
CA MET A 1 -30.41 4.45 -2.34
C MET A 1 -28.91 4.65 -2.38
N SER A 2 -28.25 4.68 -1.21
CA SER A 2 -26.80 4.56 -1.16
C SER A 2 -26.53 3.08 -1.36
N THR A 3 -26.18 2.67 -2.57
CA THR A 3 -25.57 1.37 -2.79
C THR A 3 -24.32 1.34 -1.93
N ASP A 4 -24.31 0.39 -0.99
CA ASP A 4 -23.19 0.10 -0.12
C ASP A 4 -22.02 -0.29 -1.02
N LEU A 5 -21.15 0.68 -1.30
CA LEU A 5 -19.98 0.49 -2.16
C LEU A 5 -19.17 -0.69 -1.63
N ASP A 6 -19.10 -0.84 -0.31
CA ASP A 6 -18.41 -1.92 0.39
C ASP A 6 -18.99 -3.30 0.03
N ALA A 7 -20.32 -3.43 -0.12
CA ALA A 7 -20.95 -4.66 -0.58
C ALA A 7 -20.65 -4.95 -2.07
N THR A 8 -20.51 -3.90 -2.88
CA THR A 8 -20.23 -4.03 -4.32
C THR A 8 -18.76 -4.39 -4.56
N PHE A 9 -17.83 -3.85 -3.76
CA PHE A 9 -16.43 -4.26 -3.72
C PHE A 9 -16.25 -5.67 -3.15
N ALA A 10 -17.12 -6.11 -2.23
CA ALA A 10 -17.14 -7.49 -1.75
C ALA A 10 -17.62 -8.50 -2.81
N GLU A 11 -18.47 -8.07 -3.75
CA GLU A 11 -18.91 -8.89 -4.90
C GLU A 11 -17.90 -8.89 -6.06
N ALA A 12 -17.06 -7.86 -6.16
CA ALA A 12 -16.00 -7.81 -7.15
C ALA A 12 -14.90 -8.85 -6.84
N VAL A 13 -14.60 -9.71 -7.81
CA VAL A 13 -13.62 -10.79 -7.71
C VAL A 13 -12.20 -10.21 -7.76
N TYR A 14 -11.79 -9.54 -6.69
CA TYR A 14 -10.41 -9.11 -6.52
C TYR A 14 -9.54 -10.25 -5.99
N THR A 15 -8.23 -10.18 -6.26
CA THR A 15 -7.26 -11.12 -5.68
C THR A 15 -7.10 -10.88 -4.18
N ALA A 16 -6.65 -11.90 -3.46
CA ALA A 16 -6.28 -11.74 -2.05
C ALA A 16 -5.15 -10.72 -1.88
N GLY A 17 -4.14 -10.75 -2.78
CA GLY A 17 -3.03 -9.79 -2.79
C GLY A 17 -3.50 -8.35 -2.93
N PHE A 18 -4.47 -8.06 -3.82
CA PHE A 18 -5.03 -6.72 -3.96
C PHE A 18 -5.76 -6.26 -2.69
N ARG A 19 -6.65 -7.10 -2.14
CA ARG A 19 -7.39 -6.75 -0.91
C ARG A 19 -6.45 -6.46 0.26
N ALA A 20 -5.43 -7.30 0.45
CA ALA A 20 -4.41 -7.07 1.47
C ALA A 20 -3.63 -5.78 1.21
N ARG A 21 -3.29 -5.46 -0.05
CA ARG A 21 -2.59 -4.23 -0.42
C ARG A 21 -3.40 -2.98 -0.08
N CYS A 22 -4.70 -2.97 -0.36
CA CYS A 22 -5.60 -1.88 0.03
C CYS A 22 -5.64 -1.71 1.56
N HIS A 23 -5.92 -2.81 2.28
CA HIS A 23 -5.97 -2.79 3.75
C HIS A 23 -4.67 -2.24 4.36
N LEU A 24 -3.53 -2.81 3.96
CA LEU A 24 -2.22 -2.44 4.52
C LEU A 24 -1.79 -1.02 4.09
N GLY A 25 -2.23 -0.57 2.91
CA GLY A 25 -1.98 0.78 2.39
C GLY A 25 -2.74 1.88 3.14
N ASP A 26 -3.86 1.57 3.77
CA ASP A 26 -4.67 2.52 4.56
C ASP A 26 -4.18 2.67 6.00
N LEU A 27 -3.46 1.67 6.54
CA LEU A 27 -2.94 1.67 7.91
C LEU A 27 -2.04 2.87 8.29
N PRO A 28 -1.22 3.47 7.41
CA PRO A 28 -0.38 4.63 7.74
C PRO A 28 -1.13 5.81 8.36
N VAL A 29 -2.45 5.91 8.23
CA VAL A 29 -3.26 6.88 9.00
C VAL A 29 -2.97 6.81 10.51
N ALA A 30 -2.73 5.61 11.04
CA ALA A 30 -2.40 5.38 12.44
C ALA A 30 -1.02 5.93 12.85
N PHE A 31 -0.12 6.25 11.92
CA PHE A 31 1.15 6.92 12.25
C PHE A 31 0.92 8.34 12.75
N SER A 32 -0.13 9.01 12.26
CA SER A 32 -0.47 10.38 12.66
C SER A 32 -1.39 10.46 13.88
N ASP A 33 -2.10 9.37 14.20
CA ASP A 33 -3.08 9.36 15.28
C ASP A 33 -2.72 8.32 16.34
N SER A 34 -2.23 8.81 17.49
CA SER A 34 -1.90 7.99 18.66
C SER A 34 -3.09 7.20 19.24
N THR A 35 -4.33 7.47 18.80
CA THR A 35 -5.55 6.81 19.30
C THR A 35 -6.03 5.67 18.42
N HIS A 36 -5.51 5.53 17.19
CA HIS A 36 -5.98 4.50 16.26
C HIS A 36 -5.29 3.15 16.52
N ILE A 37 -6.08 2.19 17.03
CA ILE A 37 -5.72 0.76 17.10
C ILE A 37 -5.94 0.13 15.71
N ALA A 38 -5.28 0.66 14.68
CA ALA A 38 -5.27 0.01 13.38
C ALA A 38 -4.08 -0.96 13.32
N ALA A 39 -4.30 -2.15 12.78
CA ALA A 39 -3.27 -3.17 12.62
C ALA A 39 -3.56 -4.01 11.38
N PRO A 40 -2.55 -4.73 10.83
CA PRO A 40 -2.78 -5.76 9.83
C PRO A 40 -3.87 -6.74 10.28
N ASP A 41 -4.90 -6.93 9.44
CA ASP A 41 -6.01 -7.82 9.74
C ASP A 41 -5.59 -9.26 9.38
N PRO A 42 -5.58 -10.20 10.34
CA PRO A 42 -5.13 -11.56 10.08
C PRO A 42 -5.98 -12.29 9.03
N VAL A 43 -7.27 -11.95 8.88
CA VAL A 43 -8.14 -12.57 7.87
C VAL A 43 -7.80 -12.05 6.48
N LEU A 44 -7.72 -10.73 6.30
CA LEU A 44 -7.39 -10.14 5.00
C LEU A 44 -5.96 -10.46 4.55
N CYS A 45 -5.05 -10.66 5.51
CA CYS A 45 -3.68 -11.04 5.24
C CYS A 45 -3.46 -12.56 5.15
N HIS A 46 -4.48 -13.40 5.37
CA HIS A 46 -4.36 -14.88 5.39
C HIS A 46 -3.29 -15.38 6.37
N ALA A 47 -3.33 -14.88 7.60
CA ALA A 47 -2.35 -15.21 8.64
C ALA A 47 -2.37 -16.68 9.08
N ASP A 48 -3.48 -17.38 8.88
CA ASP A 48 -3.62 -18.82 9.11
C ASP A 48 -2.87 -19.65 8.06
N GLU A 49 -2.84 -19.20 6.81
CA GLU A 49 -2.09 -19.81 5.71
C GLU A 49 -0.59 -19.44 5.73
N HIS A 50 -0.26 -18.24 6.23
CA HIS A 50 1.10 -17.68 6.22
C HIS A 50 1.55 -17.13 7.60
N PRO A 51 1.55 -17.94 8.68
CA PRO A 51 1.72 -17.43 10.04
C PRO A 51 3.11 -16.82 10.32
N GLU A 52 4.17 -17.39 9.74
CA GLU A 52 5.54 -16.90 9.95
C GLU A 52 5.77 -15.56 9.24
N GLN A 53 5.31 -15.44 7.99
CA GLN A 53 5.40 -14.20 7.23
C GLN A 53 4.53 -13.10 7.85
N PHE A 54 3.33 -13.46 8.34
CA PHE A 54 2.45 -12.51 9.01
C PHE A 54 3.03 -12.03 10.34
N ALA A 55 3.67 -12.91 11.13
CA ALA A 55 4.39 -12.49 12.33
C ALA A 55 5.51 -11.48 12.02
N ALA A 56 6.29 -11.72 10.96
CA ALA A 56 7.32 -10.78 10.52
C ALA A 56 6.75 -9.43 10.03
N LEU A 57 5.59 -9.45 9.37
CA LEU A 57 4.85 -8.24 8.99
C LEU A 57 4.40 -7.46 10.23
N MET A 58 3.86 -8.15 11.24
CA MET A 58 3.45 -7.55 12.52
C MET A 58 4.62 -6.93 13.28
N ASP A 59 5.78 -7.61 13.32
CA ASP A 59 7.00 -7.04 13.90
C ASP A 59 7.43 -5.75 13.18
N SER A 60 7.32 -5.74 11.86
CA SER A 60 7.63 -4.58 11.02
C SER A 60 6.66 -3.43 11.28
N TRP A 61 5.36 -3.72 11.38
CA TRP A 61 4.31 -2.76 11.75
C TRP A 61 4.58 -2.10 13.11
N ASN A 62 4.90 -2.91 14.13
CA ASN A 62 5.21 -2.41 15.46
C ASN A 62 6.45 -1.50 15.48
N ARG A 63 7.46 -1.79 14.65
CA ARG A 63 8.62 -0.91 14.48
C ARG A 63 8.24 0.42 13.84
N CYS A 64 7.33 0.41 12.85
CA CYS A 64 6.80 1.65 12.26
C CYS A 64 6.02 2.49 13.27
N LEU A 65 5.15 1.89 14.09
CA LEU A 65 4.44 2.60 15.15
C LEU A 65 5.40 3.25 16.17
N ASN A 66 6.42 2.52 16.59
CA ASN A 66 7.46 3.05 17.48
C ASN A 66 8.21 4.22 16.83
N ALA A 67 8.56 4.12 15.54
CA ALA A 67 9.22 5.19 14.82
C ALA A 67 8.33 6.43 14.68
N ALA A 68 7.04 6.26 14.36
CA ALA A 68 6.06 7.35 14.30
C ALA A 68 5.93 8.07 15.65
N SER A 69 5.89 7.32 16.76
CA SER A 69 5.86 7.87 18.11
C SER A 69 7.11 8.71 18.42
N VAL A 70 8.29 8.24 18.03
CA VAL A 70 9.55 9.00 18.19
C VAL A 70 9.54 10.28 17.35
N ILE A 71 9.06 10.22 16.10
CA ILE A 71 8.93 11.39 15.22
C ILE A 71 8.02 12.43 15.87
N GLN A 72 6.86 12.02 16.41
CA GLN A 72 5.95 12.96 17.08
C GLN A 72 6.53 13.54 18.35
N SER A 73 7.10 12.71 19.22
CA SER A 73 7.74 13.21 20.44
C SER A 73 8.83 14.22 20.13
N ARG A 74 9.60 14.00 19.05
CA ARG A 74 10.63 14.94 18.63
C ARG A 74 10.05 16.23 18.07
N HIS A 75 9.02 16.15 17.25
CA HIS A 75 8.30 17.30 16.73
C HIS A 75 7.80 18.19 17.87
N ASP A 76 7.14 17.60 18.88
CA ASP A 76 6.56 18.36 19.99
C ASP A 76 7.65 19.07 20.81
N ALA A 77 8.75 18.37 21.10
CA ALA A 77 9.90 18.95 21.79
C ALA A 77 10.59 20.08 21.01
N ASP A 78 10.59 20.01 19.67
CA ASP A 78 11.14 21.07 18.82
C ASP A 78 10.17 22.26 18.70
N MET A 79 8.86 22.02 18.74
CA MET A 79 7.84 23.07 18.82
C MET A 79 7.95 23.89 20.12
N GLU A 80 8.18 23.23 21.26
CA GLU A 80 8.35 23.90 22.57
C GLU A 80 9.54 24.86 22.63
N LYS A 81 10.59 24.64 21.82
CA LYS A 81 11.77 25.51 21.79
C LYS A 81 11.52 26.86 21.12
N GLY A 82 10.50 26.99 20.29
CA GLY A 82 10.19 28.20 19.56
C GLY A 82 11.25 28.62 18.53
N GLY A 83 11.16 29.87 18.07
CA GLY A 83 12.11 30.48 17.14
C GLY A 83 12.23 29.72 15.81
N ILE A 84 13.45 29.65 15.27
CA ILE A 84 13.72 29.00 13.99
C ILE A 84 13.51 27.47 14.05
N ILE A 85 13.68 26.85 15.22
CA ILE A 85 13.51 25.40 15.37
C ILE A 85 12.03 25.02 15.19
N ALA A 86 11.12 25.69 15.90
CA ALA A 86 9.69 25.47 15.74
C ALA A 86 9.21 25.79 14.31
N ALA A 87 9.80 26.81 13.66
CA ALA A 87 9.46 27.19 12.29
C ALA A 87 9.71 26.08 11.25
N VAL A 88 10.67 25.17 11.50
CA VAL A 88 11.03 24.07 10.57
C VAL A 88 10.56 22.69 11.05
N ALA A 89 10.08 22.58 12.29
CA ALA A 89 9.71 21.30 12.91
C ALA A 89 8.61 20.55 12.13
N GLY A 90 7.60 21.27 11.63
CA GLY A 90 6.50 20.69 10.84
C GLY A 90 6.99 20.03 9.54
N GLU A 91 7.87 20.71 8.80
CA GLU A 91 8.45 20.16 7.56
C GLU A 91 9.28 18.90 7.82
N GLY A 92 10.07 18.90 8.90
CA GLY A 92 10.87 17.75 9.33
C GLY A 92 9.99 16.55 9.70
N ARG A 93 8.90 16.78 10.44
CA ARG A 93 7.89 15.76 10.77
C ARG A 93 7.27 15.18 9.50
N ASP A 94 6.75 16.03 8.63
CA ASP A 94 6.02 15.61 7.43
C ASP A 94 6.91 14.84 6.45
N GLY A 95 8.16 15.29 6.27
CA GLY A 95 9.15 14.55 5.49
C GLY A 95 9.43 13.16 6.07
N SER A 96 9.59 13.08 7.39
CA SER A 96 9.85 11.81 8.09
C SER A 96 8.64 10.86 8.02
N MET A 97 7.42 11.37 8.19
CA MET A 97 6.19 10.57 8.10
C MET A 97 5.97 10.03 6.69
N ARG A 98 6.19 10.84 5.63
CA ARG A 98 6.13 10.36 4.24
C ARG A 98 7.14 9.25 3.97
N ALA A 99 8.37 9.42 4.46
CA ALA A 99 9.41 8.39 4.32
C ALA A 99 9.03 7.10 5.08
N LEU A 100 8.42 7.22 6.26
CA LEU A 100 7.93 6.07 7.02
C LEU A 100 6.80 5.32 6.31
N THR A 101 5.84 6.04 5.71
CA THR A 101 4.79 5.45 4.87
C THR A 101 5.36 4.69 3.68
N ALA A 102 6.36 5.27 2.99
CA ALA A 102 7.05 4.59 1.89
C ALA A 102 7.82 3.34 2.36
N ALA A 103 8.46 3.39 3.54
CA ALA A 103 9.14 2.23 4.12
C ALA A 103 8.15 1.11 4.48
N TRP A 104 7.01 1.45 5.09
CA TRP A 104 5.93 0.50 5.38
C TRP A 104 5.41 -0.16 4.11
N LYS A 105 5.23 0.62 3.05
CA LYS A 105 4.84 0.11 1.74
C LYS A 105 5.78 -0.97 1.19
N GLY A 106 7.08 -0.71 1.21
CA GLY A 106 8.06 -1.73 0.83
C GLY A 106 7.98 -3.00 1.67
N MET A 107 7.66 -2.89 2.96
CA MET A 107 7.52 -4.06 3.85
C MET A 107 6.29 -4.91 3.49
N TYR A 108 5.12 -4.30 3.31
CA TYR A 108 3.93 -5.06 2.96
C TYR A 108 3.94 -5.56 1.52
N ASP A 109 4.55 -4.85 0.57
CA ASP A 109 4.66 -5.35 -0.81
C ASP A 109 5.53 -6.60 -0.87
N ASN A 110 6.62 -6.66 -0.09
CA ASN A 110 7.43 -7.87 0.06
C ASN A 110 6.63 -9.02 0.70
N TYR A 111 5.81 -8.72 1.72
CA TYR A 111 4.92 -9.71 2.32
C TYR A 111 3.96 -10.29 1.27
N ILE A 112 3.25 -9.43 0.54
CA ILE A 112 2.26 -9.83 -0.47
C ILE A 112 2.93 -10.65 -1.58
N ALA A 113 4.06 -10.18 -2.12
CA ALA A 113 4.80 -10.89 -3.16
C ALA A 113 5.26 -12.29 -2.72
N ALA A 114 5.71 -12.43 -1.46
CA ALA A 114 6.15 -13.71 -0.91
C ALA A 114 5.00 -14.67 -0.53
N THR A 115 3.77 -14.17 -0.43
CA THR A 115 2.61 -14.93 0.07
C THR A 115 1.48 -14.95 -0.97
N LEU A 116 0.61 -13.95 -0.93
CA LEU A 116 -0.65 -13.88 -1.66
C LEU A 116 -0.45 -13.77 -3.19
N ASP A 117 0.64 -13.16 -3.63
CA ASP A 117 1.01 -13.02 -5.04
C ASP A 117 2.13 -14.01 -5.44
N SER A 118 2.48 -14.99 -4.59
CA SER A 118 3.60 -15.91 -4.87
C SER A 118 3.43 -16.78 -6.12
N GLN A 119 2.19 -16.96 -6.58
CA GLN A 119 1.84 -17.68 -7.80
C GLN A 119 1.35 -16.76 -8.93
N ARG A 120 1.35 -15.43 -8.72
CA ARG A 120 0.98 -14.47 -9.75
C ARG A 120 2.01 -14.52 -10.88
N LYS A 121 1.56 -14.59 -12.12
CA LYS A 121 2.45 -14.56 -13.28
C LYS A 121 2.70 -13.12 -13.70
N PRO A 122 3.85 -12.84 -14.34
CA PRO A 122 4.04 -11.58 -15.03
C PRO A 122 2.85 -11.30 -15.96
N TRP A 123 2.38 -10.07 -15.95
CA TRP A 123 1.25 -9.59 -16.75
C TRP A 123 -0.14 -10.07 -16.30
N ASP A 124 -0.26 -10.80 -15.20
CA ASP A 124 -1.55 -10.98 -14.54
C ASP A 124 -1.97 -9.65 -13.89
N CYS A 125 -3.22 -9.24 -14.13
CA CYS A 125 -3.80 -8.05 -13.53
C CYS A 125 -3.67 -8.09 -12.01
N LEU A 126 -3.04 -7.06 -11.41
CA LEU A 126 -2.85 -6.97 -9.96
C LEU A 126 -4.16 -6.97 -9.17
N PHE A 127 -5.26 -6.53 -9.81
CA PHE A 127 -6.56 -6.39 -9.18
C PHE A 127 -7.36 -7.70 -9.20
N CYS A 128 -7.61 -8.27 -10.38
CA CYS A 128 -8.48 -9.45 -10.54
C CYS A 128 -7.75 -10.75 -10.90
N GLY A 129 -6.44 -10.70 -11.19
CA GLY A 129 -5.63 -11.86 -11.55
C GLY A 129 -5.79 -12.34 -12.99
N GLU A 130 -6.61 -11.68 -13.80
CA GLU A 130 -6.76 -12.03 -15.22
C GLU A 130 -5.45 -11.75 -15.99
N PRO A 131 -4.95 -12.68 -16.82
CA PRO A 131 -3.82 -12.42 -17.71
C PRO A 131 -4.15 -11.29 -18.68
N VAL A 132 -3.30 -10.27 -18.74
CA VAL A 132 -3.46 -9.14 -19.67
C VAL A 132 -2.27 -9.12 -20.61
N ASP A 133 -2.54 -9.27 -21.91
CA ASP A 133 -1.50 -9.30 -22.94
C ASP A 133 -0.84 -7.92 -23.10
N PRO A 134 0.46 -7.76 -22.78
CA PRO A 134 1.16 -6.49 -22.93
C PRO A 134 1.34 -6.07 -24.39
N GLU A 135 1.29 -6.99 -25.36
CA GLU A 135 1.41 -6.64 -26.79
C GLU A 135 0.16 -5.92 -27.31
N GLN A 136 -0.98 -6.16 -26.67
CA GLN A 136 -2.25 -5.49 -26.99
C GLN A 136 -2.43 -4.18 -26.22
N TRP A 137 -1.48 -3.85 -25.33
CA TRP A 137 -1.51 -2.66 -24.50
C TRP A 137 -1.00 -1.43 -25.26
N GLY A 138 -1.64 -0.27 -25.07
CA GLY A 138 -1.11 1.01 -25.58
C GLY A 138 -1.52 1.36 -27.02
N GLY A 139 -2.56 0.72 -27.55
CA GLY A 139 -3.19 1.13 -28.80
C GLY A 139 -3.80 2.55 -28.73
N ASN A 140 -4.15 3.11 -29.89
CA ASN A 140 -4.77 4.45 -30.01
C ASN A 140 -6.24 4.52 -29.53
N TYR A 141 -6.65 3.59 -28.67
CA TYR A 141 -8.02 3.49 -28.19
C TYR A 141 -8.11 4.05 -26.76
N VAL A 142 -9.22 4.72 -26.48
CA VAL A 142 -9.57 5.11 -25.10
C VAL A 142 -9.63 3.84 -24.24
N ASP A 143 -9.06 3.90 -23.04
CA ASP A 143 -9.02 2.81 -22.06
C ASP A 143 -8.12 1.60 -22.43
N ALA A 144 -7.16 1.78 -23.33
CA ALA A 144 -6.16 0.75 -23.67
C ALA A 144 -5.20 0.41 -22.51
N ASP A 145 -5.24 1.16 -21.41
CA ASP A 145 -4.49 0.98 -20.16
C ASP A 145 -5.31 0.24 -19.09
N ARG A 146 -6.46 -0.34 -19.44
CA ARG A 146 -7.32 -1.05 -18.48
C ARG A 146 -7.27 -2.55 -18.65
N CYS A 147 -7.35 -3.26 -17.52
CA CYS A 147 -7.64 -4.69 -17.53
C CYS A 147 -8.98 -4.95 -18.25
N PRO A 148 -9.06 -5.86 -19.25
CA PRO A 148 -10.29 -6.14 -19.98
C PRO A 148 -11.39 -6.78 -19.11
N ASN A 149 -11.02 -7.39 -17.99
CA ASN A 149 -11.95 -8.04 -17.08
C ASN A 149 -12.49 -7.07 -16.01
N CYS A 150 -11.60 -6.43 -15.24
CA CYS A 150 -12.02 -5.59 -14.11
C CYS A 150 -12.01 -4.08 -14.40
N TYR A 151 -11.58 -3.66 -15.59
CA TYR A 151 -11.50 -2.25 -16.00
C TYR A 151 -10.67 -1.34 -15.07
N CYS A 152 -9.85 -1.92 -14.20
CA CYS A 152 -8.87 -1.18 -13.42
C CYS A 152 -7.74 -0.72 -14.34
N ILE A 153 -7.31 0.52 -14.15
CA ILE A 153 -6.12 1.05 -14.83
C ILE A 153 -4.92 0.27 -14.31
N LEU A 154 -4.14 -0.23 -15.24
CA LEU A 154 -2.88 -0.89 -15.00
C LEU A 154 -1.79 0.03 -15.57
N TRP A 155 -0.61 0.03 -14.95
CA TRP A 155 0.57 0.71 -15.47
C TRP A 155 1.66 -0.31 -15.73
N MET A 156 2.45 -0.15 -16.79
CA MET A 156 3.63 -0.98 -16.99
C MET A 156 4.73 -0.50 -16.04
N ASN A 157 5.40 -1.43 -15.35
CA ASN A 157 6.56 -1.06 -14.55
C ASN A 157 7.71 -0.57 -15.46
N ARG A 158 8.69 0.12 -14.89
CA ARG A 158 9.77 0.75 -15.67
C ARG A 158 10.61 -0.22 -16.51
N ASP A 159 10.76 -1.44 -16.04
CA ASP A 159 11.54 -2.47 -16.72
C ASP A 159 10.73 -3.19 -17.81
N GLU A 160 9.46 -2.82 -18.02
CA GLU A 160 8.55 -3.44 -18.99
C GLU A 160 8.44 -4.97 -18.80
N THR A 161 8.40 -5.39 -17.54
CA THR A 161 8.38 -6.81 -17.14
C THR A 161 7.08 -7.22 -16.48
N ASP A 162 6.28 -6.26 -16.00
CA ASP A 162 5.03 -6.54 -15.30
C ASP A 162 4.10 -5.31 -15.20
N TRP A 163 2.91 -5.54 -14.66
CA TRP A 163 2.01 -4.49 -14.21
C TRP A 163 2.36 -3.96 -12.82
N THR A 164 2.17 -2.66 -12.64
CA THR A 164 2.20 -1.92 -11.38
C THR A 164 0.91 -1.11 -11.23
N ASN A 165 0.50 -0.82 -9.99
CA ASN A 165 -0.60 0.09 -9.68
C ASN A 165 -0.10 1.49 -9.33
N GLU A 166 1.22 1.70 -9.35
CA GLU A 166 1.85 2.99 -9.13
C GLU A 166 2.19 3.62 -10.47
N TRP A 167 1.74 4.86 -10.65
CA TRP A 167 2.35 5.68 -11.67
C TRP A 167 3.75 6.06 -11.17
N GLU A 168 4.78 5.39 -11.67
CA GLU A 168 6.16 5.78 -11.42
C GLU A 168 6.42 7.11 -12.16
N GLU A 169 6.26 8.23 -11.46
CA GLU A 169 6.78 9.52 -11.95
C GLU A 169 8.28 9.34 -12.25
N THR A 170 8.62 9.44 -13.53
CA THR A 170 9.99 9.54 -14.03
C THR A 170 10.83 10.41 -13.10
N ARG A 171 11.82 9.81 -12.43
CA ARG A 171 12.95 10.53 -11.83
C ARG A 171 13.75 11.25 -12.91
#